data_AF-A0A932K3V1-F1
#
_entry.id   AF-A0A932K3V1-F1
#
_cell.length_a   1.000
_cell.length_b   1.000
_cell.length_c   1.000
_cell.angle_alpha   90.00
_cell.angle_beta   90.00
_cell.angle_gamma   90.00
#
_symmetry.space_group_name_H-M   'P 1'
#
loop_
_entity.id
_entity.type
_entity.pdbx_description
1 polymer ?
#
loop_
_entity_poly.entity_id
_entity_poly.type
_entity_poly.pdbx_seq_one_letter_code
_entity_poly.pdbx_strand_id
1 'polypeptide(L)' 'MNFVERNVSEDSSALEELVGTYKSRGTPTIVIGNEVIIGFDRARIDRLIAQP' A
#
# COMPACT_ATOMS: atom_id res chain seq x y z
N MET A 1 -1.99 5.56 -15.45
CA MET A 1 -2.01 5.27 -14.01
C MET A 1 -0.60 4.89 -13.63
N ASN A 2 0.04 5.68 -12.76
CA ASN A 2 1.40 5.44 -12.34
C ASN A 2 1.35 4.77 -10.97
N PHE A 3 2.14 3.73 -10.77
CA PHE A 3 2.32 3.09 -9.47
C PHE A 3 3.81 2.93 -9.21
N VAL A 4 4.17 2.82 -7.94
CA VAL A 4 5.51 2.51 -7.49
C VAL A 4 5.42 1.25 -6.65
N GLU A 5 6.12 0.21 -7.07
CA GLU A 5 6.30 -0.99 -6.25
C GLU A 5 7.43 -0.76 -5.27
N ARG A 6 7.20 -1.12 -4.00
CA ARG A 6 8.22 -1.03 -2.95
C ARG A 6 8.41 -2.39 -2.31
N ASN A 7 9.51 -3.04 -2.65
CA ASN A 7 9.88 -4.33 -2.08
C ASN A 7 10.54 -4.15 -0.71
N VAL A 8 9.81 -4.48 0.36
CA VAL A 8 10.30 -4.33 1.75
C VAL A 8 11.46 -5.27 2.10
N SER A 9 11.74 -6.29 1.30
CA SER A 9 12.91 -7.16 1.47
C SER A 9 14.19 -6.51 0.93
N GLU A 10 14.08 -5.50 0.07
CA GLU A 10 15.20 -4.84 -0.60
C GLU A 10 15.32 -3.35 -0.22
N ASP A 11 14.23 -2.74 0.25
CA ASP A 11 14.16 -1.33 0.71
C ASP A 11 13.82 -1.28 2.21
N SER A 12 14.83 -0.99 3.04
CA SER A 12 14.65 -0.86 4.49
C SER A 12 13.75 0.31 4.87
N SER A 13 13.72 1.39 4.09
CA SER A 13 12.83 2.53 4.34
C SER A 13 11.36 2.17 4.06
N ALA A 14 11.11 1.29 3.08
CA ALA A 14 9.76 0.78 2.82
C ALA A 14 9.29 -0.11 3.97
N LEU A 15 10.18 -0.93 4.53
CA LEU A 15 9.88 -1.74 5.70
C LEU A 15 9.57 -0.87 6.93
N GLU A 16 10.38 0.15 7.18
CA GLU A 16 10.15 1.10 8.28
C GLU A 16 8.81 1.83 8.12
N GLU A 17 8.44 2.25 6.91
CA GLU A 17 7.14 2.88 6.67
C GLU A 17 5.98 1.89 6.84
N LEU A 18 6.13 0.66 6.34
CA LEU A 18 5.13 -0.41 6.48
C LEU A 18 4.78 -0.67 7.94
N VAL A 19 5.81 -0.80 8.79
CA VAL A 19 5.67 -1.13 10.21
C VAL A 19 5.37 0.11 11.05
N GLY A 20 6.08 1.21 10.80
CA GLY A 20 6.04 2.44 11.59
C GLY A 20 4.79 3.26 11.33
N THR A 21 4.45 3.46 10.06
CA THR A 21 3.32 4.29 9.63
C THR A 21 2.05 3.46 9.51
N TYR A 22 2.07 2.41 8.70
CA TYR A 22 0.86 1.63 8.39
C TYR A 22 0.55 0.52 9.39
N LYS A 23 1.44 0.28 10.38
CA LYS A 23 1.31 -0.76 11.41
C LYS A 23 1.09 -2.17 10.82
N SER A 24 1.53 -2.41 9.59
CA SER A 24 1.56 -3.74 8.96
C SER A 24 2.95 -4.36 9.10
N ARG A 25 3.04 -5.68 9.25
CA ARG A 25 4.32 -6.37 9.51
C ARG A 25 4.69 -7.43 8.46
N GLY A 26 3.90 -7.53 7.39
CA GLY A 26 4.10 -8.54 6.35
C GLY A 26 2.88 -8.71 5.44
N THR A 27 1.71 -8.24 5.87
CA THR A 27 0.57 -8.14 4.98
C THR A 27 0.82 -7.04 3.95
N PRO A 28 0.64 -7.31 2.64
CA PRO A 28 0.74 -6.28 1.60
C PRO A 28 -0.11 -5.06 1.94
N THR A 29 0.43 -3.87 1.73
CA THR A 29 -0.28 -2.60 1.97
C THR A 29 -0.27 -1.79 0.69
N ILE A 30 -1.45 -1.33 0.27
CA ILE A 30 -1.64 -0.50 -0.91
C ILE A 30 -2.09 0.87 -0.43
N VAL A 31 -1.44 1.92 -0.94
CA VAL A 31 -1.77 3.32 -0.64
C VAL A 31 -2.27 3.97 -1.93
N ILE A 32 -3.49 4.53 -1.90
CA ILE A 32 -4.11 5.21 -3.04
C ILE A 32 -4.60 6.57 -2.54
N GLY A 33 -3.90 7.64 -2.92
CA GLY A 33 -4.15 8.98 -2.38
C GLY A 33 -3.94 8.99 -0.85
N ASN A 34 -5.00 9.29 -0.10
CA ASN A 34 -5.00 9.28 1.37
C ASN A 34 -5.49 7.96 1.97
N GLU A 35 -5.92 7.01 1.13
CA GLU A 35 -6.49 5.75 1.58
C GLU A 35 -5.42 4.67 1.71
N VAL A 36 -5.44 3.97 2.85
CA VAL A 36 -4.57 2.83 3.13
C VAL A 36 -5.40 1.55 3.15
N ILE A 37 -4.96 0.56 2.39
CA ILE A 37 -5.59 -0.76 2.28
C ILE A 37 -4.57 -1.78 2.74
N ILE A 38 -4.83 -2.44 3.87
CA ILE A 38 -4.01 -3.54 4.36
C ILE A 38 -4.63 -4.85 3.91
N GLY A 39 -3.86 -5.68 3.22
CA GLY A 39 -4.34 -6.86 2.52
C GLY A 39 -4.81 -6.54 1.11
N PHE A 40 -5.67 -7.41 0.57
CA PHE A 40 -6.19 -7.28 -0.78
C PHE A 40 -7.72 -7.21 -0.76
N ASP A 41 -8.27 -6.05 -1.15
CA ASP A 41 -9.70 -5.82 -1.32
C ASP A 41 -9.94 -5.27 -2.73
N ARG A 42 -10.32 -6.16 -3.65
CA ARG A 42 -10.51 -5.83 -5.05
C ARG A 42 -11.58 -4.75 -5.27
N ALA A 43 -12.72 -4.89 -4.58
CA ALA A 43 -13.85 -3.98 -4.77
C ALA A 43 -13.51 -2.55 -4.28
N ARG A 44 -12.77 -2.44 -3.18
CA ARG A 44 -12.29 -1.15 -2.67
C ARG A 44 -11.24 -0.54 -3.59
N ILE A 45 -10.27 -1.33 -4.06
CA ILE A 45 -9.24 -0.86 -4.99
C ILE A 45 -9.89 -0.32 -6.26
N ASP A 46 -10.78 -1.09 -6.90
CA ASP A 46 -11.44 -0.70 -8.16
C ASP A 46 -12.21 0.63 -8.02
N ARG A 47 -12.85 0.88 -6.86
CA ARG A 47 -13.53 2.16 -6.58
C ARG A 47 -12.58 3.33 -6.39
N LEU A 48 -11.40 3.10 -5.80
CA LEU A 48 -10.43 4.16 -5.53
C LEU A 48 -9.68 4.58 -6.79
N ILE A 49 -9.36 3.62 -7.66
CA ILE A 49 -8.65 3.90 -8.93
C ILE A 49 -9.54 4.49 -10.02
N ALA A 50 -10.87 4.32 -9.92
CA ALA A 50 -11.83 4.87 -10.86
C ALA A 50 -12.18 6.34 -10.58
N GLN A 51 -11.70 6.92 -9.47
CA GLN A 51 -11.88 8.33 -9.17
C GLN A 51 -10.94 9.18 -10.06
N PRO A 52 -11.46 10.28 -10.66
CA PRO A 52 -10.69 11.13 -11.58
C PRO A 52 -9.58 11.93 -10.90
#